data_AF-A0A3B8VF46-F1
#
_entry.id   AF-A0A3B8VF46-F1
#
_cell.length_a   1.000
_cell.length_b   1.000
_cell.length_c   1.000
_cell.angle_alpha   90.00
_cell.angle_beta   90.00
_cell.angle_gamma   90.00
#
_symmetry.space_group_name_H-M   'P 1'
#
loop_
_entity.id
_entity.type
_entity.pdbx_description
1 polymer ?
#
loop_
_entity_poly.entity_id
_entity_poly.type
_entity_poly.pdbx_seq_one_letter_code
_entity_poly.pdbx_strand_id
1 'polypeptide(L)' 'LENKFQDSTPEVDQLATPTLALIYEKQKKYDEAIRMYKQLILNRPNDTERFQIQIDRLEKLL' A
#
# COMPACT_ATOMS: atom_id res chain seq x y z
N LEU A 1 12.67 -26.31 17.43
CA LEU A 1 12.97 -24.98 16.84
C LEU A 1 11.71 -24.54 16.12
N GLU A 2 10.89 -23.71 16.76
CA GLU A 2 9.69 -23.15 16.13
C GLU A 2 10.12 -22.20 15.02
N ASN A 3 9.79 -22.54 13.78
CA ASN A 3 10.09 -21.72 12.63
C ASN A 3 9.04 -20.61 12.56
N LYS A 4 9.28 -19.49 13.25
CA LYS A 4 8.41 -18.30 13.28
C LYS A 4 8.64 -17.41 12.04
N PHE A 5 8.55 -17.97 10.84
CA PHE A 5 8.29 -17.16 9.65
C PHE A 5 6.78 -17.05 9.49
N GLN A 6 6.26 -16.04 10.18
CA GLN A 6 4.88 -15.61 10.11
C GLN A 6 4.47 -15.33 8.66
N ASP A 7 3.21 -15.65 8.38
CA ASP A 7 2.46 -15.50 7.13
C ASP A 7 2.61 -14.12 6.44
N SER A 8 3.70 -13.90 5.73
CA SER A 8 3.79 -12.84 4.73
C SER A 8 4.37 -13.44 3.46
N THR A 9 3.48 -13.97 2.60
CA THR A 9 3.85 -14.36 1.24
C THR A 9 4.54 -13.17 0.56
N PRO A 10 5.85 -13.27 0.21
CA PRO A 10 6.66 -12.14 -0.27
C PRO A 10 6.30 -11.61 -1.66
N GLU A 11 5.24 -12.13 -2.28
CA GLU A 11 4.91 -11.87 -3.68
C GLU A 11 4.09 -10.58 -3.88
N VAL A 12 3.25 -10.20 -2.92
CA VAL A 12 2.40 -8.99 -3.05
C VAL A 12 3.20 -7.71 -2.76
N ASP A 13 4.18 -7.77 -1.85
CA ASP A 13 5.02 -6.63 -1.47
C ASP A 13 6.00 -6.19 -2.59
N GLN A 14 6.26 -7.04 -3.58
CA GLN A 14 7.27 -6.76 -4.61
C GLN A 14 6.75 -5.90 -5.76
N LEU A 15 5.43 -5.73 -5.93
CA LEU A 15 4.84 -5.01 -7.06
C LEU A 15 3.79 -4.01 -6.63
N ALA A 16 4.20 -3.02 -5.83
CA ALA A 16 3.35 -1.88 -5.59
C ALA A 16 3.04 -1.15 -6.91
N THR A 17 1.76 -1.20 -7.31
CA THR A 17 1.25 -0.49 -8.48
C THR A 17 0.14 0.48 -8.07
N PRO A 18 0.02 1.65 -8.74
CA PRO A 18 -1.09 2.55 -8.47
C PRO A 18 -2.46 1.90 -8.72
N THR A 19 -2.54 1.00 -9.69
CA THR A 19 -3.77 0.25 -10.02
C THR A 19 -4.21 -0.65 -8.86
N LEU A 20 -3.28 -1.39 -8.25
CA LEU A 20 -3.60 -2.26 -7.12
C LEU A 20 -4.04 -1.44 -5.89
N ALA A 21 -3.35 -0.33 -5.62
CA ALA A 21 -3.77 0.60 -4.55
C ALA A 21 -5.23 1.06 -4.76
N LEU A 22 -5.58 1.50 -5.97
CA LEU A 22 -6.95 1.91 -6.33
C LEU A 22 -7.97 0.77 -6.21
N ILE A 23 -7.60 -0.48 -6.51
CA ILE A 23 -8.47 -1.64 -6.33
C ILE A 23 -8.80 -1.82 -4.84
N TYR A 24 -7.79 -1.73 -3.96
CA TYR A 24 -8.00 -1.82 -2.52
C TYR A 24 -8.89 -0.68 -2.01
N GLU A 25 -8.71 0.55 -2.48
CA GLU A 25 -9.59 1.68 -2.15
C GLU A 25 -11.06 1.38 -2.50
N LYS A 26 -11.32 0.88 -3.73
CA LYS A 26 -12.67 0.54 -4.19
C LYS A 26 -13.31 -0.57 -3.37
N GLN A 27 -12.50 -1.48 -2.83
CA GLN A 27 -12.95 -2.54 -1.92
C GLN A 27 -13.11 -2.06 -0.46
N LYS A 28 -12.88 -0.78 -0.18
CA LYS A 28 -12.85 -0.18 1.17
C LYS A 28 -11.77 -0.78 2.08
N LYS A 29 -10.76 -1.41 1.48
CA LYS A 29 -9.58 -1.96 2.17
C LYS A 29 -8.53 -0.85 2.31
N TYR A 30 -8.84 0.12 3.16
CA TYR A 30 -8.06 1.37 3.24
C TYR A 30 -6.65 1.14 3.80
N ASP A 31 -6.47 0.21 4.74
CA ASP A 31 -5.16 -0.12 5.30
C ASP A 31 -4.22 -0.75 4.25
N GLU A 32 -4.73 -1.64 3.41
CA GLU A 32 -3.99 -2.21 2.28
C GLU A 32 -3.66 -1.13 1.25
N ALA A 33 -4.62 -0.28 0.87
CA ALA A 33 -4.37 0.82 -0.07
C ALA A 33 -3.27 1.77 0.44
N ILE A 34 -3.31 2.16 1.71
CA ILE A 34 -2.29 3.01 2.34
C ILE A 34 -0.91 2.32 2.30
N ARG A 35 -0.83 1.02 2.61
CA ARG A 35 0.42 0.25 2.50
C ARG A 35 0.98 0.28 1.07
N MET A 36 0.14 0.11 0.05
CA MET A 36 0.57 0.19 -1.34
C MET A 36 1.09 1.58 -1.72
N TYR A 37 0.41 2.66 -1.29
CA TYR A 37 0.88 4.02 -1.57
C TYR A 37 2.21 4.33 -0.88
N LYS A 38 2.42 3.85 0.35
CA LYS A 38 3.70 3.99 1.04
C LYS A 38 4.83 3.29 0.28
N GLN A 39 4.60 2.08 -0.23
CA GLN A 39 5.59 1.38 -1.08
C GLN A 39 5.85 2.11 -2.41
N LEU A 40 4.80 2.69 -3.02
CA LEU A 40 4.94 3.46 -4.26
C LEU A 40 5.80 4.72 -4.06
N ILE A 41 5.70 5.40 -2.92
CA ILE A 41 6.56 6.56 -2.58
C ILE A 41 8.03 6.16 -2.55
N LEU A 42 8.36 5.03 -1.91
CA LEU A 42 9.74 4.54 -1.83
C LEU A 42 10.34 4.24 -3.21
N ASN A 43 9.52 3.72 -4.13
CA ASN A 43 9.97 3.34 -5.48
C ASN A 43 9.89 4.47 -6.50
N ARG A 44 9.07 5.49 -6.26
CA ARG A 44 8.76 6.60 -7.18
C ARG A 44 8.76 7.93 -6.43
N PRO A 45 9.93 8.42 -5.99
CA PRO A 45 10.01 9.64 -5.19
C PRO A 45 9.43 10.87 -5.91
N ASN A 46 9.45 10.91 -7.25
CA ASN A 46 8.86 12.00 -8.04
C ASN A 46 7.32 12.08 -7.95
N ASP A 47 6.67 10.97 -7.59
CA ASP A 47 5.21 10.90 -7.43
C ASP A 47 4.77 11.03 -5.97
N THR A 48 5.71 11.34 -5.05
CA THR A 48 5.47 11.30 -3.61
C THR A 48 4.26 12.13 -3.18
N GLU A 49 4.18 13.38 -3.64
CA GLU A 49 3.08 14.28 -3.30
C GLU A 49 1.72 13.71 -3.70
N ARG A 50 1.63 13.15 -4.92
CA ARG A 50 0.41 12.53 -5.41
C ARG A 50 -0.05 11.37 -4.52
N PHE A 51 0.88 10.50 -4.12
CA PHE A 51 0.56 9.35 -3.26
C PHE A 51 0.27 9.77 -1.82
N GLN A 52 0.96 10.79 -1.30
CA GLN A 52 0.69 11.32 0.03
C GLN A 52 -0.73 11.90 0.13
N ILE A 53 -1.20 12.63 -0.89
CA ILE A 53 -2.59 13.10 -0.96
C ILE A 53 -3.59 11.94 -0.87
N GLN A 54 -3.30 10.79 -1.48
CA GLN A 54 -4.18 9.62 -1.37
C GLN A 54 -4.17 9.05 0.05
N ILE A 55 -2.98 8.91 0.65
CA ILE A 55 -2.82 8.43 2.04
C ILE A 55 -3.63 9.31 2.99
N ASP A 56 -3.42 10.63 2.96
CA ASP A 56 -4.12 11.57 3.85
C ASP A 56 -5.64 11.54 3.66
N ARG A 57 -6.11 11.28 2.43
CA ARG A 57 -7.54 11.13 2.14
C ARG A 57 -8.09 9.84 2.74
N LEU A 58 -7.35 8.73 2.62
CA LEU A 58 -7.77 7.42 3.12
C LEU A 58 -7.74 7.34 4.64
N GLU A 59 -6.77 7.99 5.29
CA GLU A 59 -6.69 8.06 6.76
C GLU A 59 -7.92 8.75 7.38
N LYS A 60 -8.62 9.61 6.64
CA LYS A 60 -9.88 10.24 7.07
C LYS A 60 -11.11 9.33 6.95
N LEU A 61 -10.97 8.16 6.30
CA LEU A 61 -12.05 7.20 6.07
C LEU A 61 -11.98 5.99 7.00
N LEU A 62 -10.91 5.89 7.80
CA LEU A 62 -10.73 4.93 8.89
C LEU A 62 -11.41 5.46 10.16
#